data_AF-A0A317W181-F1
#
_entry.id   AF-A0A317W181-F1
#
_cell.length_a   1.000
_cell.length_b   1.000
_cell.length_c   1.000
_cell.angle_alpha   90.00
_cell.angle_beta   90.00
_cell.angle_gamma   90.00
#
_symmetry.space_group_name_H-M   'P 1'
#
loop_
_entity.id
_entity.type
_entity.pdbx_description
1 polymer ?
#
loop_
_entity_poly.entity_id
_entity_poly.type
_entity_poly.pdbx_seq_one_letter_code
_entity_poly.pdbx_strand_id
1 'polypeptide(L)'
;MVVVADSNSPSDVVTGREADLIHATHYANELLLRLMVPPGLLASGTEEEKKKAAAERAPTQTQITQLIEKVAKVYGCNVVENTTSWQFERNEIESEKKIILAPGAGVKGEGIPDVGEVWGVELGLSLGSGKVKTLPLRATLHRRTTTTYILKRESSRKTLSEAVKKFGTFPFSLRQLDDERAAKVGAVECVRGGVLRQYEPAGDADNAPVSRVLTTIAITKNGITRLAAPTTPDLSKFQTDKKIEDEEILKILERPLSKSTGSKKNKNNKKKTAAKKADE
;
A
#
# COMPACT_ATOMS: atom_id res chain seq x y z
N MET A 1 -6.64 -6.02 -17.07
CA MET A 1 -6.52 -4.63 -17.55
C MET A 1 -6.14 -3.78 -16.36
N VAL A 2 -4.94 -3.19 -16.32
CA VAL A 2 -4.63 -2.17 -15.31
C VAL A 2 -5.33 -0.92 -15.79
N VAL A 3 -6.39 -0.48 -15.11
CA VAL A 3 -7.01 0.81 -15.40
C VAL A 3 -6.07 1.87 -14.82
N VAL A 4 -5.06 2.25 -15.59
CA VAL A 4 -4.33 3.50 -15.38
C VAL A 4 -5.20 4.56 -16.02
N ALA A 5 -5.81 5.44 -15.21
CA ALA A 5 -6.39 6.66 -15.75
C ALA A 5 -5.23 7.48 -16.35
N ASP A 6 -5.03 7.35 -17.66
CA ASP A 6 -4.07 8.13 -18.41
C ASP A 6 -4.45 9.61 -18.24
N SER A 7 -3.50 10.44 -17.86
CA SER A 7 -3.74 11.89 -17.75
C SER A 7 -4.05 12.54 -19.11
N ASN A 8 -3.88 11.79 -20.21
CA ASN A 8 -4.10 12.23 -21.58
C ASN A 8 -5.23 11.50 -22.33
N SER A 9 -6.02 10.63 -21.70
CA SER A 9 -7.19 10.05 -22.38
C SER A 9 -8.35 11.06 -22.45
N PRO A 10 -9.03 11.18 -23.60
CA PRO A 10 -10.12 12.14 -23.78
C PRO A 10 -11.29 11.77 -22.86
N SER A 11 -11.66 12.72 -21.99
CA SER A 11 -13.02 13.10 -21.55
C SER A 11 -14.10 12.05 -21.20
N ASP A 12 -13.82 10.77 -21.09
CA ASP A 12 -14.87 9.79 -20.80
C ASP A 12 -15.02 9.61 -19.29
N VAL A 13 -16.09 10.21 -18.76
CA VAL A 13 -16.56 9.95 -17.39
C VAL A 13 -16.80 8.45 -17.23
N VAL A 14 -16.16 7.84 -16.25
CA VAL A 14 -16.38 6.44 -15.87
C VAL A 14 -17.57 6.38 -14.93
N THR A 15 -18.53 5.51 -15.22
CA THR A 15 -19.76 5.34 -14.41
C THR A 15 -19.93 3.90 -13.95
N GLY A 16 -20.88 3.66 -13.04
CA GLY A 16 -21.30 2.32 -12.66
C GLY A 16 -20.27 1.58 -11.82
N ARG A 17 -20.16 0.26 -12.00
CA ARG A 17 -19.39 -0.62 -11.09
C ARG A 17 -17.89 -0.33 -11.09
N GLU A 18 -17.32 0.14 -12.19
CA GLU A 18 -15.91 0.53 -12.23
C GLU A 18 -15.67 1.82 -11.43
N ALA A 19 -16.58 2.79 -11.52
CA ALA A 19 -16.51 4.01 -10.71
C ALA A 19 -16.65 3.71 -9.21
N ASP A 20 -17.56 2.78 -8.87
CA ASP A 20 -17.71 2.27 -7.50
C ASP A 20 -16.41 1.65 -6.98
N LEU A 21 -15.77 0.80 -7.78
CA LEU A 21 -14.53 0.12 -7.42
C LEU A 21 -13.39 1.11 -7.17
N ILE A 22 -13.25 2.13 -8.01
CA ILE A 22 -12.22 3.17 -7.83
C ILE A 22 -12.48 4.02 -6.59
N HIS A 23 -13.73 4.42 -6.34
CA HIS A 23 -14.11 5.15 -5.11
C HIS A 23 -13.85 4.31 -3.86
N ALA A 24 -14.27 3.04 -3.89
CA ALA A 24 -14.09 2.11 -2.79
C ALA A 24 -12.60 1.96 -2.45
N THR A 25 -11.75 1.67 -3.44
CA THR A 25 -10.32 1.49 -3.21
C THR A 25 -9.67 2.79 -2.75
N HIS A 26 -10.08 3.95 -3.28
CA HIS A 26 -9.58 5.23 -2.83
C HIS A 26 -9.90 5.49 -1.35
N TYR A 27 -11.17 5.44 -0.95
CA TYR A 27 -11.57 5.76 0.42
C TYR A 27 -11.11 4.72 1.43
N ALA A 28 -11.09 3.44 1.07
CA ALA A 28 -10.53 2.42 1.95
C ALA A 28 -9.01 2.64 2.14
N ASN A 29 -8.28 3.16 1.14
CA ASN A 29 -6.85 3.44 1.31
C ASN A 29 -6.64 4.67 2.19
N GLU A 30 -7.43 5.72 1.99
CA GLU A 30 -7.42 6.91 2.85
C GLU A 30 -7.76 6.56 4.31
N LEU A 31 -8.70 5.64 4.52
CA LEU A 31 -9.08 5.11 5.83
C LEU A 31 -7.93 4.29 6.44
N LEU A 32 -7.35 3.34 5.70
CA LEU A 32 -6.24 2.51 6.16
C LEU A 32 -5.05 3.37 6.61
N LEU A 33 -4.67 4.36 5.80
CA LEU A 33 -3.59 5.28 6.14
C LEU A 33 -3.85 6.01 7.46
N ARG A 34 -5.09 6.42 7.75
CA ARG A 34 -5.45 7.09 9.02
C ARG A 34 -5.45 6.12 10.20
N LEU A 35 -5.84 4.87 9.99
CA LEU A 35 -5.77 3.82 11.01
C LEU A 35 -4.32 3.41 11.34
N MET A 36 -3.38 3.68 10.43
CA MET A 36 -1.95 3.45 10.65
C MET A 36 -1.24 4.60 11.39
N VAL A 37 -1.92 5.74 11.64
CA VAL A 37 -1.33 6.82 12.44
C VAL A 37 -1.25 6.38 13.90
N PRO A 38 -0.06 6.39 14.54
CA PRO A 38 0.06 6.06 15.96
C PRO A 38 -0.86 6.92 16.84
N PRO A 39 -1.58 6.33 17.81
CA PRO A 39 -2.47 7.06 18.71
C PRO A 39 -1.78 8.25 19.39
N GLY A 40 -2.49 9.37 19.50
CA GLY A 40 -1.97 10.60 20.10
C GLY A 40 -0.95 11.40 19.27
N LEU A 41 -0.37 10.83 18.21
CA LEU A 41 0.71 11.48 17.43
C LEU A 41 0.28 12.83 16.82
N LEU A 42 -0.97 12.90 16.37
CA LEU A 42 -1.56 14.06 15.71
C LEU A 42 -2.64 14.75 16.55
N ALA A 43 -2.77 14.40 17.84
CA ALA A 43 -3.75 15.01 18.72
C ALA A 43 -3.50 16.52 18.87
N SER A 44 -4.57 17.29 18.74
CA SER A 44 -4.61 18.75 18.95
C SER A 44 -5.63 19.08 20.02
N GLY A 45 -5.52 20.27 20.62
CA GLY A 45 -6.44 20.71 21.68
C GLY A 45 -5.76 20.79 23.04
N THR A 46 -6.52 20.60 24.11
CA THR A 46 -6.04 20.71 25.50
C THR A 46 -5.07 19.59 25.85
N GLU A 47 -4.33 19.75 26.95
CA GLU A 47 -3.42 18.70 27.43
C GLU A 47 -4.18 17.43 27.85
N GLU A 48 -5.41 17.57 28.35
CA GLU A 48 -6.30 16.45 28.66
C GLU A 48 -6.71 15.68 27.40
N GLU A 49 -7.05 16.38 26.31
CA GLU A 49 -7.42 15.77 25.04
C GLU A 49 -6.24 15.03 24.40
N LYS A 50 -5.04 15.61 24.44
CA LYS A 50 -3.81 14.95 23.96
C LYS A 50 -3.49 13.71 24.79
N LYS A 51 -3.59 13.79 26.11
CA LYS A 51 -3.36 12.63 27.00
C LYS A 51 -4.38 11.54 26.74
N LYS A 52 -5.65 11.88 26.54
CA LYS A 52 -6.70 10.93 26.20
C LYS A 52 -6.40 10.23 24.87
N ALA A 53 -6.06 10.98 23.83
CA ALA A 53 -5.74 10.43 22.51
C ALA A 53 -4.47 9.56 22.52
N ALA A 54 -3.46 9.90 23.33
CA ALA A 54 -2.25 9.10 23.49
C ALA A 54 -2.48 7.82 24.32
N ALA A 55 -3.52 7.79 25.17
CA ALA A 55 -3.91 6.61 25.93
C ALA A 55 -4.79 5.63 25.13
N GLU A 56 -5.33 6.06 23.98
CA GLU A 56 -6.06 5.17 23.08
C GLU A 56 -5.14 4.08 22.55
N ARG A 57 -5.66 2.84 22.53
CA ARG A 57 -4.93 1.72 21.93
C ARG A 57 -5.01 1.81 20.42
N ALA A 58 -3.92 1.43 19.75
CA ALA A 58 -3.94 1.29 18.31
C ALA A 58 -5.02 0.27 17.89
N PRO A 59 -5.72 0.50 16.77
CA PRO A 59 -6.76 -0.40 16.31
C PRO A 59 -6.16 -1.79 16.04
N THR A 60 -6.87 -2.83 16.48
CA THR A 60 -6.50 -4.21 16.15
C THR A 60 -6.66 -4.45 14.65
N GLN A 61 -5.91 -5.39 14.08
CA GLN A 61 -6.04 -5.70 12.64
C GLN A 61 -7.43 -6.21 12.26
N THR A 62 -8.14 -6.87 13.17
CA THR A 62 -9.55 -7.24 13.00
C THR A 62 -10.44 -6.02 12.86
N GLN A 63 -10.26 -5.01 13.72
CA GLN A 63 -11.00 -3.74 13.61
C GLN A 63 -10.66 -3.00 12.32
N ILE A 64 -9.38 -2.97 11.92
CA ILE A 64 -8.95 -2.40 10.64
C ILE A 64 -9.70 -3.09 9.48
N THR A 65 -9.69 -4.43 9.45
CA THR A 65 -10.38 -5.20 8.41
C THR A 65 -11.87 -4.90 8.38
N GLN A 66 -12.56 -4.91 9.53
CA GLN A 66 -14.00 -4.65 9.60
C GLN A 66 -14.37 -3.24 9.10
N LEU A 67 -13.57 -2.22 9.44
CA LEU A 67 -13.80 -0.85 8.96
C LEU A 67 -13.60 -0.74 7.44
N ILE A 68 -12.59 -1.42 6.91
CA ILE A 68 -12.33 -1.46 5.45
C ILE A 68 -13.42 -2.23 4.71
N GLU A 69 -13.91 -3.35 5.27
CA GLU A 69 -15.03 -4.12 4.72
C GLU A 69 -16.33 -3.30 4.70
N LYS A 70 -16.60 -2.49 5.74
CA LYS A 70 -17.73 -1.54 5.73
C LYS A 70 -17.63 -0.56 4.56
N VAL A 71 -16.45 0.03 4.32
CA VAL A 71 -16.24 0.92 3.15
C VAL A 71 -16.46 0.17 1.84
N ALA A 72 -15.87 -1.01 1.69
CA ALA A 72 -16.02 -1.82 0.48
C ALA A 72 -17.51 -2.13 0.21
N LYS A 73 -18.26 -2.50 1.25
CA LYS A 73 -19.68 -2.85 1.17
C LYS A 73 -20.56 -1.69 0.71
N VAL A 74 -20.28 -0.45 1.12
CA VAL A 74 -21.01 0.74 0.65
C VAL A 74 -21.02 0.78 -0.89
N TYR A 75 -19.87 0.49 -1.50
CA TYR A 75 -19.71 0.46 -2.94
C TYR A 75 -20.03 -0.89 -3.57
N GLY A 76 -20.57 -1.85 -2.81
CA GLY A 76 -20.82 -3.22 -3.27
C GLY A 76 -19.56 -3.97 -3.69
N CYS A 77 -18.39 -3.61 -3.16
CA CYS A 77 -17.12 -4.29 -3.40
C CYS A 77 -16.75 -5.17 -2.20
N ASN A 78 -15.77 -6.05 -2.38
CA ASN A 78 -15.20 -6.87 -1.31
C ASN A 78 -13.70 -6.67 -1.21
N VAL A 79 -13.15 -6.85 -0.01
CA VAL A 79 -11.69 -6.77 0.22
C VAL A 79 -11.03 -8.01 -0.38
N VAL A 80 -9.96 -7.83 -1.14
CA VAL A 80 -9.17 -8.96 -1.65
C VAL A 80 -8.48 -9.64 -0.47
N GLU A 81 -8.75 -10.92 -0.27
CA GLU A 81 -8.26 -11.66 0.89
C GLU A 81 -6.73 -11.71 0.93
N ASN A 82 -6.17 -11.68 2.14
CA ASN A 82 -4.74 -11.66 2.41
C ASN A 82 -3.96 -10.48 1.79
N THR A 83 -4.63 -9.39 1.41
CA THR A 83 -3.93 -8.15 1.02
C THR A 83 -3.05 -7.70 2.18
N THR A 84 -1.73 -7.60 1.95
CA THR A 84 -0.75 -7.43 3.02
C THR A 84 0.06 -6.15 2.84
N SER A 85 0.04 -5.30 3.86
CA SER A 85 0.98 -4.17 4.00
C SER A 85 2.17 -4.60 4.85
N TRP A 86 3.39 -4.29 4.41
CA TRP A 86 4.63 -4.72 5.08
C TRP A 86 5.44 -3.53 5.57
N GLN A 87 6.09 -3.69 6.72
CA GLN A 87 7.19 -2.82 7.12
C GLN A 87 8.39 -3.05 6.20
N PHE A 88 9.02 -1.95 5.79
CA PHE A 88 10.25 -1.93 5.00
C PHE A 88 11.43 -1.57 5.88
N GLU A 89 12.55 -2.24 5.64
CA GLU A 89 13.83 -1.99 6.27
C GLU A 89 14.94 -1.95 5.22
N ARG A 90 16.19 -1.77 5.66
CA ARG A 90 17.33 -1.74 4.74
C ARG A 90 17.48 -3.10 4.05
N ASN A 91 17.26 -3.12 2.74
CA ASN A 91 17.29 -4.34 1.91
C ASN A 91 16.22 -5.37 2.28
N GLU A 92 15.09 -4.96 2.87
CA GLU A 92 13.96 -5.84 3.15
C GLU A 92 12.64 -5.11 2.92
N ILE A 93 11.74 -5.72 2.14
CA ILE A 93 10.42 -5.19 1.80
C ILE A 93 9.27 -6.00 2.43
N GLU A 94 9.59 -7.11 3.09
CA GLU A 94 8.67 -7.97 3.81
C GLU A 94 9.26 -8.27 5.20
N SER A 95 9.44 -7.22 6.03
CA SER A 95 10.00 -7.35 7.38
C SER A 95 9.00 -8.00 8.36
N GLU A 96 9.33 -8.06 9.65
CA GLU A 96 8.55 -8.77 10.67
C GLU A 96 7.13 -8.22 10.84
N LYS A 97 6.98 -6.89 10.85
CA LYS A 97 5.66 -6.26 11.00
C LYS A 97 4.90 -6.24 9.67
N LYS A 98 3.64 -6.68 9.73
CA LYS A 98 2.72 -6.74 8.60
C LYS A 98 1.27 -6.58 9.03
N ILE A 99 0.48 -5.86 8.24
CA ILE A 99 -0.97 -5.76 8.37
C ILE A 99 -1.61 -6.61 7.28
N ILE A 100 -2.46 -7.57 7.65
CA ILE A 100 -3.16 -8.43 6.69
C ILE A 100 -4.65 -8.12 6.74
N LEU A 101 -5.20 -7.68 5.61
CA LEU A 101 -6.63 -7.42 5.44
C LEU A 101 -7.34 -8.69 4.98
N ALA A 102 -8.54 -8.93 5.54
CA ALA A 102 -9.37 -10.10 5.25
C ALA A 102 -8.54 -11.41 5.25
N PRO A 103 -7.89 -11.76 6.38
CA PRO A 103 -7.01 -12.91 6.44
C PRO A 103 -7.77 -14.23 6.24
N GLY A 104 -7.17 -15.14 5.47
CA GLY A 104 -7.64 -16.52 5.36
C GLY A 104 -7.42 -17.33 6.66
N ALA A 105 -7.97 -18.53 6.71
CA ALA A 105 -7.81 -19.41 7.87
C ALA A 105 -6.33 -19.70 8.15
N GLY A 106 -5.90 -19.50 9.40
CA GLY A 106 -4.52 -19.75 9.84
C GLY A 106 -3.52 -18.63 9.52
N VAL A 107 -3.96 -17.53 8.90
CA VAL A 107 -3.10 -16.37 8.59
C VAL A 107 -3.47 -15.22 9.54
N LYS A 108 -2.46 -14.54 10.08
CA LYS A 108 -2.64 -13.31 10.87
C LYS A 108 -1.50 -12.34 10.59
N GLY A 109 -1.78 -11.04 10.60
CA GLY A 109 -0.74 -10.04 10.63
C GLY A 109 -0.18 -9.87 12.04
N GLU A 110 0.92 -9.12 12.11
CA GLU A 110 1.68 -8.91 13.34
C GLU A 110 2.27 -7.50 13.34
N GLY A 111 2.34 -6.89 14.52
CA GLY A 111 2.91 -5.56 14.69
C GLY A 111 1.91 -4.42 14.52
N ILE A 112 2.33 -3.28 15.06
CA ILE A 112 1.63 -1.99 15.03
C ILE A 112 2.59 -0.99 14.39
N PRO A 113 2.14 -0.15 13.44
CA PRO A 113 2.97 0.88 12.84
C PRO A 113 3.42 1.91 13.89
N ASP A 114 4.69 2.31 13.82
CA ASP A 114 5.31 3.22 14.79
C ASP A 114 6.14 4.34 14.14
N VAL A 115 6.44 5.37 14.91
CA VAL A 115 7.26 6.50 14.48
C VAL A 115 8.68 6.05 14.16
N GLY A 116 9.18 6.44 13.00
CA GLY A 116 10.48 6.05 12.47
C GLY A 116 10.41 4.94 11.43
N GLU A 117 9.24 4.34 11.22
CA GLU A 117 9.08 3.21 10.31
C GLU A 117 8.69 3.64 8.89
N VAL A 118 9.07 2.80 7.94
CA VAL A 118 8.66 2.87 6.54
C VAL A 118 7.79 1.66 6.23
N TRP A 119 6.71 1.86 5.50
CA TRP A 119 5.74 0.81 5.18
C TRP A 119 5.37 0.84 3.70
N GLY A 120 5.28 -0.34 3.08
CA GLY A 120 4.56 -0.56 1.83
C GLY A 120 3.10 -0.84 2.16
N VAL A 121 2.24 0.18 2.04
CA VAL A 121 0.82 0.07 2.33
C VAL A 121 0.08 -0.35 1.07
N GLU A 122 -0.49 -1.54 1.11
CA GLU A 122 -1.25 -2.11 0.00
C GLU A 122 -2.72 -2.24 0.39
N LEU A 123 -3.59 -1.87 -0.56
CA LEU A 123 -5.02 -2.12 -0.48
C LEU A 123 -5.51 -2.64 -1.84
N GLY A 124 -6.31 -3.70 -1.80
CA GLY A 124 -6.96 -4.27 -2.97
C GLY A 124 -8.43 -4.56 -2.68
N LEU A 125 -9.31 -4.11 -3.58
CA LEU A 125 -10.73 -4.45 -3.58
C LEU A 125 -11.12 -5.15 -4.89
N SER A 126 -12.19 -5.92 -4.83
CA SER A 126 -12.76 -6.68 -5.94
C SER A 126 -14.25 -6.36 -6.12
N LEU A 127 -14.72 -6.41 -7.36
CA LEU A 127 -16.16 -6.46 -7.67
C LEU A 127 -16.78 -7.84 -7.47
N GLY A 128 -15.95 -8.88 -7.34
CA GLY A 128 -16.36 -10.24 -6.99
C GLY A 128 -16.40 -10.44 -5.48
N SER A 129 -16.24 -11.68 -5.03
CA SER A 129 -16.24 -12.09 -3.62
C SER A 129 -15.01 -11.66 -2.83
N GLY A 130 -13.95 -11.20 -3.51
CA GLY A 130 -12.65 -10.91 -2.88
C GLY A 130 -11.81 -12.17 -2.60
N LYS A 131 -12.32 -13.36 -2.92
CA LYS A 131 -11.56 -14.62 -2.85
C LYS A 131 -10.51 -14.69 -3.96
N VAL A 132 -9.39 -15.32 -3.66
CA VAL A 132 -8.24 -15.40 -4.57
C VAL A 132 -8.07 -16.84 -5.03
N LYS A 133 -7.86 -17.02 -6.33
CA LYS A 133 -7.44 -18.29 -6.92
C LYS A 133 -6.06 -18.17 -7.57
N THR A 134 -5.33 -19.27 -7.55
CA THR A 134 -4.10 -19.38 -8.35
C THR A 134 -4.47 -19.50 -9.82
N LEU A 135 -3.83 -18.71 -10.67
CA LEU A 135 -4.00 -18.74 -12.11
C LEU A 135 -3.04 -19.78 -12.73
N PRO A 136 -3.43 -20.49 -13.79
CA PRO A 136 -2.57 -21.44 -14.49
C PRO A 136 -1.53 -20.73 -15.39
N LEU A 137 -0.90 -19.68 -14.87
CA LEU A 137 0.12 -18.89 -15.53
C LEU A 137 1.48 -19.22 -14.93
N ARG A 138 2.53 -19.04 -15.72
CA ARG A 138 3.90 -19.24 -15.22
C ARG A 138 4.24 -18.16 -14.20
N ALA A 139 4.65 -18.57 -13.01
CA ALA A 139 5.27 -17.67 -12.06
C ALA A 139 6.61 -17.15 -12.59
N THR A 140 6.72 -15.83 -12.73
CA THR A 140 7.96 -15.17 -13.16
C THR A 140 8.51 -14.23 -12.10
N LEU A 141 7.71 -13.84 -11.10
CA LEU A 141 8.12 -12.95 -10.03
C LEU A 141 8.70 -13.77 -8.87
N HIS A 142 9.94 -13.44 -8.48
CA HIS A 142 10.67 -14.13 -7.43
C HIS A 142 11.42 -13.13 -6.56
N ARG A 143 11.80 -13.54 -5.34
CA ARG A 143 12.81 -12.82 -4.55
C ARG A 143 13.77 -13.77 -3.86
N ARG A 144 14.97 -13.30 -3.55
CA ARG A 144 15.93 -14.04 -2.73
C ARG A 144 15.47 -14.08 -1.27
N THR A 145 15.56 -15.24 -0.65
CA THR A 145 15.32 -15.43 0.79
C THR A 145 16.64 -15.47 1.57
N THR A 146 16.54 -15.51 2.90
CA THR A 146 17.67 -15.75 3.81
C THR A 146 18.04 -17.23 3.96
N THR A 147 17.24 -18.15 3.39
CA THR A 147 17.49 -19.60 3.45
C THR A 147 18.81 -19.95 2.77
N THR A 148 19.58 -20.84 3.39
CA THR A 148 20.81 -21.40 2.83
C THR A 148 20.55 -22.81 2.33
N TYR A 149 20.88 -23.07 1.06
CA TYR A 149 20.74 -24.37 0.43
C TYR A 149 21.84 -24.56 -0.62
N ILE A 150 22.43 -25.75 -0.68
CA ILE A 150 23.48 -26.09 -1.64
C ILE A 150 22.83 -26.55 -2.95
N LEU A 151 22.80 -25.66 -3.95
CA LEU A 151 22.26 -25.95 -5.28
C LEU A 151 23.16 -26.92 -6.06
N LYS A 152 22.57 -27.99 -6.59
CA LYS A 152 23.27 -29.07 -7.30
C LYS A 152 23.50 -28.75 -8.76
N ARG A 153 22.57 -28.08 -9.45
CA ARG A 153 22.71 -27.76 -10.88
C ARG A 153 23.51 -26.47 -11.11
N GLU A 154 24.34 -26.49 -12.13
CA GLU A 154 25.11 -25.30 -12.54
C GLU A 154 24.21 -24.15 -12.99
N SER A 155 23.14 -24.45 -13.71
CA SER A 155 22.14 -23.46 -14.14
C SER A 155 21.48 -22.74 -12.96
N SER A 156 21.17 -23.47 -11.87
CA SER A 156 20.57 -22.90 -10.66
C SER A 156 21.55 -21.98 -9.94
N ARG A 157 22.82 -22.41 -9.79
CA ARG A 157 23.88 -21.58 -9.22
C ARG A 157 24.06 -20.28 -10.01
N LYS A 158 24.18 -20.37 -11.34
CA LYS A 158 24.30 -19.21 -12.23
C LYS A 158 23.11 -18.25 -12.10
N THR A 159 21.89 -18.79 -12.17
CA THR A 159 20.64 -18.01 -12.04
C THR A 159 20.60 -17.28 -10.71
N LEU A 160 20.93 -17.97 -9.62
CA LEU A 160 20.91 -17.37 -8.29
C LEU A 160 22.01 -16.30 -8.12
N SER A 161 23.23 -16.57 -8.57
CA SER A 161 24.33 -15.62 -8.50
C SER A 161 24.03 -14.34 -9.28
N GLU A 162 23.45 -14.47 -10.47
CA GLU A 162 23.01 -13.32 -11.27
C GLU A 162 21.92 -12.53 -10.54
N ALA A 163 20.89 -13.21 -10.02
CA ALA A 163 19.79 -12.57 -9.30
C ALA A 163 20.28 -11.79 -8.07
N VAL A 164 21.17 -12.40 -7.26
CA VAL A 164 21.75 -11.75 -6.08
C VAL A 164 22.62 -10.56 -6.48
N LYS A 165 23.42 -10.69 -7.54
CA LYS A 165 24.28 -9.59 -8.03
C LYS A 165 23.46 -8.40 -8.54
N LYS A 166 22.36 -8.63 -9.25
CA LYS A 166 21.53 -7.58 -9.86
C LYS A 166 20.50 -6.98 -8.91
N PHE A 167 19.88 -7.80 -8.06
CA PHE A 167 18.67 -7.42 -7.30
C PHE A 167 18.82 -7.58 -5.78
N GLY A 168 19.90 -8.23 -5.30
CA GLY A 168 20.06 -8.54 -3.88
C GLY A 168 18.91 -9.39 -3.36
N THR A 169 18.12 -8.83 -2.44
CA THR A 169 16.93 -9.43 -1.81
C THR A 169 15.60 -8.92 -2.38
N PHE A 170 15.64 -7.96 -3.31
CA PHE A 170 14.44 -7.37 -3.87
C PHE A 170 13.76 -8.30 -4.89
N PRO A 171 12.44 -8.16 -5.10
CA PRO A 171 11.73 -8.90 -6.13
C PRO A 171 12.24 -8.60 -7.54
N PHE A 172 12.27 -9.62 -8.38
CA PHE A 172 12.66 -9.54 -9.78
C PHE A 172 11.82 -10.49 -10.64
N SER A 173 11.68 -10.14 -11.92
CA SER A 173 11.10 -11.00 -12.94
C SER A 173 12.19 -11.84 -13.61
N LEU A 174 11.90 -13.10 -13.92
CA LEU A 174 12.79 -13.97 -14.71
C LEU A 174 13.18 -13.37 -16.07
N ARG A 175 12.35 -12.49 -16.64
CA ARG A 175 12.64 -11.79 -17.91
C ARG A 175 13.75 -10.73 -17.78
N GLN A 176 14.12 -10.33 -16.56
CA GLN A 176 15.20 -9.37 -16.30
C GLN A 176 16.58 -10.05 -16.20
N LEU A 177 16.62 -11.38 -16.28
CA LEU A 177 17.87 -12.16 -16.34
C LEU A 177 18.35 -12.27 -17.79
N ASP A 178 19.66 -12.46 -17.96
CA ASP A 178 20.33 -12.37 -19.26
C ASP A 178 19.89 -13.48 -20.23
N ASP A 179 19.66 -14.69 -19.71
CA ASP A 179 19.12 -15.83 -20.47
C ASP A 179 17.83 -16.35 -19.84
N GLU A 180 16.71 -16.01 -20.47
CA GLU A 180 15.38 -16.41 -20.02
C GLU A 180 15.19 -17.94 -20.00
N ARG A 181 15.82 -18.69 -20.91
CA ARG A 181 15.71 -20.16 -20.96
C ARG A 181 16.47 -20.77 -19.78
N ALA A 182 17.69 -20.32 -19.53
CA ALA A 182 18.50 -20.77 -18.40
C ALA A 182 17.83 -20.42 -17.06
N ALA A 183 17.29 -19.19 -16.95
CA ALA A 183 16.57 -18.71 -15.78
C ALA A 183 15.38 -19.59 -15.41
N LYS A 184 14.55 -19.97 -16.40
CA LYS A 184 13.39 -20.85 -16.20
C LYS A 184 13.79 -22.20 -15.61
N VAL A 185 14.90 -22.78 -16.08
CA VAL A 185 15.37 -24.09 -15.61
C VAL A 185 16.05 -23.97 -14.24
N GLY A 186 16.84 -22.92 -14.03
CA GLY A 186 17.56 -22.68 -12.76
C GLY A 186 16.63 -22.33 -11.60
N ALA A 187 15.56 -21.58 -11.85
CA ALA A 187 14.60 -21.17 -10.83
C ALA A 187 13.92 -22.35 -10.13
N VAL A 188 13.66 -23.46 -10.84
CA VAL A 188 12.95 -24.64 -10.30
C VAL A 188 13.65 -25.21 -9.05
N GLU A 189 14.97 -25.40 -9.11
CA GLU A 189 15.72 -25.90 -7.96
C GLU A 189 15.83 -24.83 -6.87
N CYS A 190 16.00 -23.57 -7.24
CA CYS A 190 16.09 -22.46 -6.30
C CYS A 190 14.81 -22.30 -5.47
N VAL A 191 13.64 -22.42 -6.08
CA VAL A 191 12.35 -22.38 -5.39
C VAL A 191 12.18 -23.60 -4.50
N ARG A 192 12.46 -24.81 -5.02
CA ARG A 192 12.38 -26.04 -4.23
C ARG A 192 13.34 -26.06 -3.03
N GLY A 193 14.52 -25.48 -3.18
CA GLY A 193 15.51 -25.33 -2.11
C GLY A 193 15.21 -24.17 -1.15
N GLY A 194 14.12 -23.42 -1.36
CA GLY A 194 13.71 -22.30 -0.53
C GLY A 194 14.59 -21.06 -0.65
N VAL A 195 15.61 -21.06 -1.52
CA VAL A 195 16.53 -19.93 -1.71
C VAL A 195 15.94 -18.83 -2.58
N LEU A 196 14.90 -19.13 -3.35
CA LEU A 196 14.04 -18.13 -3.98
C LEU A 196 12.61 -18.34 -3.50
N ARG A 197 11.95 -17.27 -3.07
CA ARG A 197 10.50 -17.24 -2.91
C ARG A 197 9.88 -17.00 -4.28
N GLN A 198 8.89 -17.80 -4.64
CA GLN A 198 8.07 -17.64 -5.84
C GLN A 198 6.76 -16.94 -5.47
N TYR A 199 6.37 -15.94 -6.27
CA TYR A 199 5.05 -15.30 -6.16
C TYR A 199 4.15 -15.91 -7.24
N GLU A 200 3.20 -16.74 -6.80
CA GLU A 200 2.26 -17.39 -7.72
C GLU A 200 1.34 -16.35 -8.38
N PRO A 201 1.13 -16.43 -9.70
CA PRO A 201 0.11 -15.65 -10.37
C PRO A 201 -1.25 -15.94 -9.75
N ALA A 202 -1.88 -14.90 -9.22
CA ALA A 202 -3.16 -15.00 -8.54
C ALA A 202 -4.14 -13.99 -9.12
N GLY A 203 -5.42 -14.31 -9.06
CA GLY A 203 -6.50 -13.45 -9.54
C GLY A 203 -7.77 -13.66 -8.73
N ASP A 204 -8.76 -12.81 -9.00
CA ASP A 204 -10.09 -12.92 -8.39
C ASP A 204 -10.74 -14.27 -8.74
N ALA A 205 -11.30 -14.94 -7.73
CA ALA A 205 -11.91 -16.26 -7.87
C ALA A 205 -13.08 -16.25 -8.87
N ASP A 206 -13.85 -15.17 -8.90
CA ASP A 206 -15.02 -14.97 -9.75
C ASP A 206 -14.63 -14.39 -11.13
N ASN A 207 -13.34 -14.17 -11.38
CA ASN A 207 -12.82 -13.45 -12.54
C ASN A 207 -13.35 -12.00 -12.63
N ALA A 208 -13.73 -11.41 -11.50
CA ALA A 208 -14.21 -10.04 -11.46
C ALA A 208 -13.05 -9.03 -11.53
N PRO A 209 -13.31 -7.79 -11.98
CA PRO A 209 -12.32 -6.72 -11.91
C PRO A 209 -11.87 -6.42 -10.48
N VAL A 210 -10.56 -6.13 -10.34
CA VAL A 210 -9.92 -5.75 -9.08
C VAL A 210 -9.22 -4.41 -9.22
N SER A 211 -9.18 -3.63 -8.15
CA SER A 211 -8.46 -2.36 -8.08
C SER A 211 -7.52 -2.39 -6.87
N ARG A 212 -6.24 -2.13 -7.12
CA ARG A 212 -5.20 -2.14 -6.08
C ARG A 212 -4.40 -0.86 -6.09
N VAL A 213 -3.97 -0.44 -4.90
CA VAL A 213 -3.09 0.70 -4.67
C VAL A 213 -1.98 0.24 -3.74
N LEU A 214 -0.75 0.65 -4.04
CA LEU A 214 0.41 0.44 -3.16
C LEU A 214 1.11 1.78 -2.97
N THR A 215 1.23 2.22 -1.72
CA THR A 215 1.85 3.49 -1.33
C THR A 215 2.99 3.19 -0.36
N THR A 216 4.20 3.63 -0.67
CA THR A 216 5.30 3.64 0.30
C THR A 216 5.18 4.88 1.18
N ILE A 217 5.08 4.69 2.49
CA ILE A 217 4.95 5.78 3.47
C ILE A 217 6.09 5.77 4.49
N ALA A 218 6.38 6.93 5.05
CA ALA A 218 7.18 7.08 6.27
C ALA A 218 6.32 7.65 7.39
N ILE A 219 6.43 7.05 8.58
CA ILE A 219 5.78 7.54 9.80
C ILE A 219 6.80 8.34 10.58
N THR A 220 6.56 9.64 10.73
CA THR A 220 7.47 10.56 11.43
C THR A 220 6.79 11.16 12.65
N LYS A 221 7.51 11.95 13.45
CA LYS A 221 6.93 12.75 14.55
C LYS A 221 5.83 13.74 14.08
N ASN A 222 5.77 14.00 12.77
CA ASN A 222 4.78 14.85 12.13
C ASN A 222 3.61 14.05 11.53
N GLY A 223 3.55 12.72 11.70
CA GLY A 223 2.57 11.85 11.06
C GLY A 223 3.12 11.15 9.82
N ILE A 224 2.20 10.71 8.97
CA ILE A 224 2.45 9.93 7.76
C ILE A 224 2.82 10.85 6.60
N THR A 225 3.93 10.54 5.94
CA THR A 225 4.35 11.13 4.67
C THR A 225 4.34 10.07 3.58
N ARG A 226 3.68 10.34 2.45
CA ARG A 226 3.73 9.47 1.28
C ARG A 226 5.06 9.71 0.56
N LEU A 227 5.95 8.71 0.56
CA LEU A 227 7.25 8.77 -0.12
C LEU A 227 7.10 8.46 -1.61
N ALA A 228 6.33 7.42 -1.92
CA ALA A 228 5.97 7.04 -3.27
C ALA A 228 4.51 6.61 -3.27
N ALA A 229 3.70 7.26 -4.10
CA ALA A 229 2.28 7.01 -4.21
C ALA A 229 1.86 7.09 -5.69
N PRO A 230 0.85 6.32 -6.11
CA PRO A 230 0.25 6.57 -7.41
C PRO A 230 -0.41 7.95 -7.42
N THR A 231 -0.58 8.51 -8.61
CA THR A 231 -1.35 9.74 -8.81
C THR A 231 -2.76 9.54 -8.26
N THR A 232 -3.21 10.48 -7.42
CA THR A 232 -4.57 10.45 -6.90
C THR A 232 -5.56 10.48 -8.07
N PRO A 233 -6.52 9.55 -8.15
CA PRO A 233 -7.53 9.58 -9.20
C PRO A 233 -8.37 10.85 -9.06
N ASP A 234 -8.64 11.51 -10.18
CA ASP A 234 -9.60 12.60 -10.23
C ASP A 234 -11.03 12.02 -10.07
N LEU A 235 -11.52 12.02 -8.83
CA LEU A 235 -12.81 11.42 -8.49
C LEU A 235 -13.99 12.06 -9.23
N SER A 236 -13.85 13.30 -9.73
CA SER A 236 -14.90 13.95 -10.53
C SER A 236 -15.16 13.23 -11.86
N LYS A 237 -14.17 12.46 -12.36
CA LYS A 237 -14.28 11.64 -13.57
C LYS A 237 -14.90 10.27 -13.31
N PHE A 238 -15.13 9.89 -12.06
CA PHE A 238 -15.73 8.62 -11.69
C PHE A 238 -17.09 8.90 -11.03
N GLN A 239 -18.20 8.73 -11.73
CA GLN A 239 -19.52 9.06 -11.18
C GLN A 239 -20.18 7.84 -10.54
N THR A 240 -20.54 7.98 -9.27
CA THR A 240 -21.27 7.00 -8.48
C THR A 240 -22.34 7.71 -7.65
N ASP A 241 -23.49 7.08 -7.49
CA ASP A 241 -24.57 7.49 -6.59
C ASP A 241 -24.32 7.05 -5.14
N LYS A 242 -23.31 6.22 -4.90
CA LYS A 242 -22.98 5.65 -3.60
C LYS A 242 -22.09 6.57 -2.78
N LYS A 243 -22.41 6.68 -1.49
CA LYS A 243 -21.69 7.52 -0.55
C LYS A 243 -21.53 6.82 0.79
N ILE A 244 -20.39 7.06 1.43
CA ILE A 244 -20.15 6.61 2.81
C ILE A 244 -20.99 7.50 3.75
N GLU A 245 -21.87 6.87 4.52
CA GLU A 245 -22.75 7.55 5.50
C GLU A 245 -22.46 7.13 6.95
N ASP A 246 -21.63 6.09 7.16
CA ASP A 246 -21.23 5.63 8.49
C ASP A 246 -20.42 6.73 9.21
N GLU A 247 -20.97 7.26 10.31
CA GLU A 247 -20.40 8.38 11.05
C GLU A 247 -19.00 8.07 11.63
N GLU A 248 -18.74 6.84 12.04
CA GLU A 248 -17.44 6.43 12.58
C GLU A 248 -16.38 6.56 11.49
N ILE A 249 -16.68 6.03 10.29
CA ILE A 249 -15.78 6.08 9.14
C ILE A 249 -15.55 7.52 8.69
N LEU A 250 -16.61 8.33 8.58
CA LEU A 250 -16.50 9.73 8.20
C LEU A 250 -15.62 10.52 9.18
N LYS A 251 -15.82 10.34 10.50
CA LYS A 251 -14.98 10.95 11.53
C LYS A 251 -13.51 10.52 11.43
N ILE A 252 -13.24 9.27 11.05
CA ILE A 252 -11.86 8.83 10.82
C ILE A 252 -11.30 9.52 9.58
N LEU A 253 -12.02 9.54 8.45
CA LEU A 253 -11.59 10.15 7.19
C LEU A 253 -11.29 11.66 7.30
N GLU A 254 -11.92 12.36 8.23
CA GLU A 254 -11.63 13.76 8.55
C GLU A 254 -10.30 13.96 9.29
N ARG A 255 -9.75 12.91 9.94
CA ARG A 255 -8.48 13.00 10.66
C ARG A 255 -7.33 13.33 9.70
N PRO A 256 -6.37 14.18 10.12
CA PRO A 256 -5.20 14.48 9.31
C PRO A 256 -4.27 13.26 9.21
N LEU A 257 -3.55 13.14 8.08
CA LEU A 257 -2.44 12.18 7.96
C LEU A 257 -1.14 12.71 8.55
N SER A 258 -0.96 14.03 8.54
CA SER A 258 0.23 14.69 9.09
C SER A 258 -0.10 16.08 9.62
N LYS A 259 0.75 16.59 10.52
CA LYS A 259 0.69 17.98 10.97
C LYS A 259 0.91 18.87 9.76
N SER A 260 0.04 19.87 9.58
CA SER A 260 0.29 20.95 8.62
C SER A 260 1.61 21.62 9.00
N THR A 261 2.66 21.32 8.26
CA THR A 261 3.85 22.16 8.24
C THR A 261 3.42 23.39 7.47
N GLY A 262 2.86 24.37 8.19
CA GLY A 262 2.39 25.62 7.60
C GLY A 262 3.40 26.07 6.56
N SER A 263 2.92 26.22 5.31
CA SER A 263 3.78 26.58 4.21
C SER A 263 4.69 27.73 4.64
N LYS A 264 6.00 27.51 4.65
CA LYS A 264 7.02 28.58 4.78
C LYS A 264 7.06 29.42 3.49
N LYS A 265 5.90 29.76 2.94
CA LYS A 265 5.67 30.65 1.80
C LYS A 265 4.65 31.69 2.24
N ASN A 266 5.03 32.53 3.21
CA ASN A 266 4.56 33.92 3.40
C ASN A 266 5.00 34.53 4.74
N LYS A 267 6.29 34.37 5.12
CA LYS A 267 6.89 35.15 6.22
C LYS A 267 8.04 36.07 5.81
N ASN A 268 8.38 36.14 4.51
CA ASN A 268 9.43 37.03 3.99
C ASN A 268 8.94 38.23 3.15
N ASN A 269 7.63 38.44 2.97
CA ASN A 269 7.11 39.59 2.21
C ASN A 269 6.49 40.71 3.07
N LYS A 270 6.73 40.71 4.40
CA LYS A 270 6.30 41.81 5.28
C LYS A 270 7.45 42.56 5.97
N LYS A 271 8.66 42.51 5.38
CA LYS A 271 9.83 43.27 5.86
C LYS A 271 10.58 44.07 4.78
N LYS A 272 9.97 44.31 3.61
CA LYS A 272 10.56 45.10 2.51
C LYS A 272 9.73 46.30 2.02
N THR A 273 8.84 46.83 2.85
CA THR A 273 8.04 48.04 2.54
C THR A 273 8.08 49.12 3.61
N ALA A 274 9.14 49.18 4.43
CA ALA A 274 9.32 50.24 5.44
C ALA A 274 10.66 50.99 5.35
N ALA A 275 11.38 50.89 4.21
CA ALA A 275 12.63 51.63 4.01
C ALA A 275 12.72 52.14 2.57
N LYS A 276 11.90 53.16 2.25
CA LYS A 276 12.10 54.13 1.16
C LYS A 276 11.01 55.20 1.24
N LYS A 277 11.10 56.06 2.25
CA LYS A 277 10.60 57.44 2.28
C LYS A 277 11.34 58.16 3.41
N ALA A 278 12.56 58.58 3.11
CA ALA A 278 13.27 59.66 3.79
C ALA A 278 14.35 60.16 2.82
N ASP A 279 14.27 61.46 2.56
CA ASP A 279 15.24 62.39 2.00
C ASP A 279 15.46 62.51 0.48
N GLU A 280 15.30 63.78 0.08
CA GLU A 280 15.46 64.52 -1.20
C GLU A 280 14.46 64.25 -2.35
#